data_AF-S3CFB8-F1
#
_entry.id   AF-S3CFB8-F1
#
_cell.length_a   1.000
_cell.length_b   1.000
_cell.length_c   1.000
_cell.angle_alpha   90.00
_cell.angle_beta   90.00
_cell.angle_gamma   90.00
#
_symmetry.space_group_name_H-M   'P 1'
#
loop_
_entity.id
_entity.type
_entity.pdbx_description
1 polymer ?
#
loop_
_entity_poly.entity_id
_entity_poly.type
_entity_poly.pdbx_seq_one_letter_code
_entity_poly.pdbx_strand_id
1 'polypeptide(L)'
;MARSIRGAMGTVSLILIAGSLVLMFFVVLSGVKRTTPLDKTYFLRATTSGVQGARPVSQWNYFYVCGEGNNDCGSPVPALPFGYAWVGGGEGAPSGLLGSHGKGTTSKYYYYMWRFGWVFYLIALIANVMSFLTCLLAPCSRLASGISGFFVANALFWFTLAASLMTATFVKARDDFRSNGQDASIGRYAFGFTWGAWAAMFLATVFLFLGCGAGGSSSRKERRSTVINGNGTTDREVSMFRRNRSKRSARGSFIDNESQRRVKDEYA
;
A
#
# COMPACT_ATOMS: atom_id res chain seq x y z
N MET A 1 -5.43 16.96 -26.31
CA MET A 1 -6.33 16.04 -25.56
C MET A 1 -5.57 15.01 -24.71
N ALA A 2 -4.71 14.15 -25.29
CA ALA A 2 -4.00 13.09 -24.54
C ALA A 2 -3.09 13.58 -23.38
N ARG A 3 -2.44 14.75 -23.50
CA ARG A 3 -1.64 15.34 -22.41
C ARG A 3 -2.49 15.80 -21.21
N SER A 4 -3.67 16.39 -21.45
CA SER A 4 -4.60 16.80 -20.38
C SER A 4 -5.17 15.61 -19.62
N ILE A 5 -5.53 14.53 -20.31
CA ILE A 5 -6.06 13.31 -19.66
C ILE A 5 -5.00 12.69 -18.75
N ARG A 6 -3.72 12.66 -19.18
CA ARG A 6 -2.62 12.13 -18.38
C ARG A 6 -2.33 12.95 -17.12
N GLY A 7 -2.40 14.28 -17.22
CA GLY A 7 -2.26 15.18 -16.06
C GLY A 7 -3.42 15.07 -15.08
N ALA A 8 -4.65 14.97 -15.58
CA ALA A 8 -5.84 14.77 -14.76
C ALA A 8 -5.79 13.43 -14.00
N MET A 9 -5.46 12.33 -14.68
CA MET A 9 -5.32 11.01 -14.04
C MET A 9 -4.23 11.01 -12.96
N GLY A 10 -3.08 11.65 -13.22
CA GLY A 10 -2.02 11.77 -12.21
C GLY A 10 -2.45 12.57 -10.97
N THR A 11 -3.22 13.64 -11.16
CA THR A 11 -3.74 14.46 -10.06
C THR A 11 -4.77 13.69 -9.23
N VAL A 12 -5.68 12.97 -9.90
CA VAL A 12 -6.67 12.10 -9.23
C VAL A 12 -5.97 11.00 -8.44
N SER A 13 -4.98 10.33 -9.02
CA SER A 13 -4.18 9.33 -8.32
C SER A 13 -3.48 9.90 -7.09
N LEU A 14 -2.92 11.12 -7.18
CA LEU A 14 -2.28 11.79 -6.05
C LEU A 14 -3.27 12.07 -4.91
N ILE A 15 -4.47 12.54 -5.22
CA ILE A 15 -5.52 12.78 -4.23
C ILE A 15 -5.94 11.47 -3.56
N LEU A 16 -6.09 10.39 -4.33
CA LEU A 16 -6.44 9.08 -3.80
C LEU A 16 -5.34 8.47 -2.90
N ILE A 17 -4.06 8.66 -3.27
CA ILE A 17 -2.91 8.24 -2.45
C ILE A 17 -2.86 9.07 -1.15
N ALA A 18 -3.05 10.39 -1.23
CA ALA A 18 -3.11 11.24 -0.06
C ALA A 18 -4.29 10.85 0.87
N GLY A 19 -5.46 10.59 0.28
CA GLY A 19 -6.65 10.13 1.00
C GLY A 19 -6.42 8.79 1.69
N SER A 20 -5.78 7.83 1.02
CA SER A 20 -5.47 6.53 1.64
C SER A 20 -4.48 6.68 2.80
N LEU A 21 -3.48 7.56 2.70
CA LEU A 21 -2.56 7.84 3.80
C LEU A 21 -3.29 8.39 5.03
N VAL A 22 -4.17 9.37 4.85
CA VAL A 22 -4.95 9.95 5.97
C VAL A 22 -5.77 8.86 6.68
N LEU A 23 -6.46 8.02 5.91
CA LEU A 23 -7.24 6.91 6.45
C LEU A 23 -6.36 5.88 7.20
N MET A 24 -5.19 5.55 6.66
CA MET A 24 -4.22 4.68 7.35
C MET A 24 -3.72 5.30 8.64
N PHE A 25 -3.46 6.61 8.68
CA PHE A 25 -3.06 7.31 9.90
C PHE A 25 -4.16 7.29 10.96
N PHE A 26 -5.43 7.44 10.59
CA PHE A 26 -6.53 7.31 11.57
C PHE A 26 -6.55 5.94 12.25
N VAL A 27 -6.27 4.88 11.50
CA VAL A 27 -6.18 3.52 12.04
C VAL A 27 -4.94 3.35 12.91
N VAL A 28 -3.77 3.80 12.47
CA VAL A 28 -2.51 3.67 13.23
C VAL A 28 -2.52 4.49 14.52
N LEU A 29 -3.16 5.66 14.50
CA LEU A 29 -3.29 6.55 15.67
C LEU A 29 -4.54 6.26 16.51
N SER A 30 -5.24 5.16 16.24
CA SER A 30 -6.33 4.68 17.10
C SER A 30 -5.87 4.55 18.55
N GLY A 31 -6.69 4.98 19.50
CA GLY A 31 -6.36 4.91 20.93
C GLY A 31 -5.57 6.09 21.51
N VAL A 32 -5.02 6.98 20.68
CA VAL A 32 -4.13 8.06 21.17
C VAL A 32 -4.89 9.22 21.82
N LYS A 33 -6.06 9.58 21.28
CA LYS A 33 -6.89 10.67 21.79
C LYS A 33 -8.34 10.22 21.97
N ARG A 34 -9.04 10.95 22.84
CA ARG A 34 -10.47 10.79 23.15
C ARG A 34 -11.37 11.64 22.25
N THR A 35 -10.86 12.09 21.12
CA THR A 35 -11.56 12.97 20.17
C THR A 35 -11.83 12.25 18.86
N THR A 36 -12.99 12.51 18.25
CA THR A 36 -13.34 11.99 16.93
C THR A 36 -12.35 12.48 15.88
N PRO A 37 -11.86 11.61 14.96
CA PRO A 37 -12.30 10.22 14.73
C PRO A 37 -11.60 9.12 15.55
N LEU A 38 -10.58 9.45 16.35
CA LEU A 38 -9.69 8.46 16.98
C LEU A 38 -10.34 7.68 18.14
N ASP A 39 -11.31 8.27 18.83
CA ASP A 39 -12.12 7.64 19.89
C ASP A 39 -13.02 6.50 19.38
N LYS A 40 -13.44 6.59 18.12
CA LYS A 40 -14.32 5.63 17.46
C LYS A 40 -13.57 4.65 16.57
N THR A 41 -12.29 4.87 16.35
CA THR A 41 -11.45 4.02 15.52
C THR A 41 -10.84 2.93 16.39
N TYR A 42 -11.55 1.82 16.53
CA TYR A 42 -11.07 0.59 17.18
C TYR A 42 -11.35 -0.59 16.27
N PHE A 43 -10.65 -1.71 16.44
CA PHE A 43 -10.88 -2.91 15.64
C PHE A 43 -12.01 -3.77 16.17
N LEU A 44 -12.01 -3.99 17.48
CA LEU A 44 -12.98 -4.77 18.20
C LEU A 44 -13.30 -4.06 19.52
N ARG A 45 -14.56 -4.10 19.92
CA ARG A 45 -15.03 -3.75 21.26
C ARG A 45 -15.78 -4.94 21.82
N ALA A 46 -15.43 -5.39 23.01
CA ALA A 46 -16.13 -6.47 23.70
C ALA A 46 -16.34 -6.12 25.18
N THR A 47 -17.44 -6.61 25.75
CA THR A 47 -17.70 -6.56 27.19
C THR A 47 -16.85 -7.63 27.87
N THR A 48 -15.94 -7.19 28.74
CA THR A 48 -14.95 -8.05 29.42
C THR A 48 -15.05 -7.96 30.94
N SER A 49 -16.19 -7.49 31.48
CA SER A 49 -16.44 -7.34 32.92
C SER A 49 -16.29 -8.62 33.75
N GLY A 50 -16.54 -9.79 33.15
CA GLY A 50 -16.35 -11.09 33.79
C GLY A 50 -14.97 -11.71 33.57
N VAL A 51 -14.06 -11.00 32.89
CA VAL A 51 -12.70 -11.48 32.64
C VAL A 51 -11.76 -10.89 33.69
N GLN A 52 -11.08 -11.75 34.44
CA GLN A 52 -10.10 -11.30 35.42
C GLN A 52 -9.01 -10.44 34.74
N GLY A 53 -8.50 -9.42 35.44
CA GLY A 53 -7.47 -8.53 34.90
C GLY A 53 -7.85 -7.69 33.67
N ALA A 54 -9.10 -7.79 33.18
CA ALA A 54 -9.61 -7.00 32.08
C ALA A 54 -10.41 -5.80 32.56
N ARG A 55 -10.68 -4.88 31.62
CA ARG A 55 -11.58 -3.75 31.83
C ARG A 55 -13.04 -4.21 31.72
N PRO A 56 -14.02 -3.43 32.20
CA PRO A 56 -15.44 -3.74 31.96
C PRO A 56 -15.79 -3.85 30.47
N VAL A 57 -15.18 -2.98 29.66
CA VAL A 57 -15.23 -3.01 28.19
C VAL A 57 -13.82 -2.86 27.69
N SER A 58 -13.41 -3.72 26.75
CA SER A 58 -12.10 -3.65 26.11
C SER A 58 -12.26 -3.29 24.64
N GLN A 59 -11.49 -2.30 24.19
CA GLN A 59 -11.36 -1.81 22.83
C GLN A 59 -9.94 -2.09 22.33
N TRP A 60 -9.81 -2.91 21.29
CA TRP A 60 -8.51 -3.19 20.68
C TRP A 60 -8.21 -2.15 19.60
N ASN A 61 -7.19 -1.34 19.86
CA ASN A 61 -6.64 -0.36 18.94
C ASN A 61 -5.30 -0.85 18.38
N TYR A 62 -4.66 -0.07 17.51
CA TYR A 62 -3.44 -0.48 16.82
C TYR A 62 -2.21 -0.62 17.74
N PHE A 63 -2.09 0.27 18.73
CA PHE A 63 -1.02 0.22 19.74
C PHE A 63 -1.53 0.01 21.17
N TYR A 64 -2.84 0.12 21.39
CA TYR A 64 -3.42 0.21 22.72
C TYR A 64 -4.55 -0.80 22.89
N VAL A 65 -4.77 -1.22 24.13
CA VAL A 65 -6.07 -1.72 24.57
C VAL A 65 -6.64 -0.68 25.53
N CYS A 66 -7.82 -0.18 25.21
CA CYS A 66 -8.49 0.86 25.98
C CYS A 66 -9.85 0.40 26.49
N GLY A 67 -10.38 1.11 27.48
CA GLY A 67 -11.79 1.11 27.83
C GLY A 67 -12.63 1.88 26.82
N GLU A 68 -13.93 1.97 27.08
CA GLU A 68 -14.87 2.66 26.21
C GLU A 68 -14.49 4.13 25.94
N GLY A 69 -14.50 4.53 24.67
CA GLY A 69 -14.18 5.89 24.25
C GLY A 69 -12.71 6.26 24.40
N ASN A 70 -11.80 5.29 24.28
CA ASN A 70 -10.36 5.46 24.58
C ASN A 70 -10.09 5.95 26.02
N ASN A 71 -10.93 5.57 26.99
CA ASN A 71 -10.65 5.79 28.41
C ASN A 71 -9.76 4.65 28.95
N ASP A 72 -9.04 4.89 30.04
CA ASP A 72 -8.24 3.86 30.74
C ASP A 72 -7.32 3.02 29.81
N CYS A 73 -6.67 3.67 28.83
CA CYS A 73 -5.77 2.97 27.91
C CYS A 73 -4.54 2.42 28.63
N GLY A 74 -4.16 1.19 28.29
CA GLY A 74 -2.86 0.64 28.68
C GLY A 74 -1.69 1.34 27.99
N SER A 75 -0.47 0.91 28.28
CA SER A 75 0.74 1.41 27.62
C SER A 75 0.75 1.09 26.10
N PRO A 76 1.37 1.92 25.26
CA PRO A 76 1.56 1.62 23.85
C PRO A 76 2.49 0.42 23.69
N VAL A 77 2.05 -0.62 22.98
CA VAL A 77 2.86 -1.81 22.72
C VAL A 77 2.94 -2.08 21.22
N PRO A 78 4.15 -2.20 20.64
CA PRO A 78 4.30 -2.61 19.25
C PRO A 78 3.87 -4.07 19.08
N ALA A 79 3.14 -4.34 17.99
CA ALA A 79 2.59 -5.66 17.69
C ALA A 79 1.83 -6.25 18.89
N LEU A 80 0.97 -5.44 19.52
CA LEU A 80 0.24 -5.79 20.74
C LEU A 80 -0.47 -7.15 20.59
N PRO A 81 -0.14 -8.17 21.40
CA PRO A 81 -0.81 -9.46 21.33
C PRO A 81 -2.26 -9.31 21.80
N PHE A 82 -3.16 -10.11 21.23
CA PHE A 82 -4.60 -9.98 21.50
C PHE A 82 -4.94 -10.06 23.00
N GLY A 83 -4.33 -11.03 23.71
CA GLY A 83 -4.52 -11.24 25.15
C GLY A 83 -3.89 -10.19 26.07
N TYR A 84 -3.31 -9.11 25.53
CA TYR A 84 -2.84 -8.00 26.37
C TYR A 84 -4.00 -7.25 27.08
N ALA A 85 -5.25 -7.56 26.73
CA ALA A 85 -6.42 -7.01 27.40
C ALA A 85 -6.62 -7.51 28.84
N TRP A 86 -6.03 -8.66 29.23
CA TRP A 86 -6.18 -9.29 30.54
C TRP A 86 -4.84 -9.78 31.11
N VAL A 87 -3.79 -8.96 30.98
CA VAL A 87 -2.49 -9.27 31.59
C VAL A 87 -2.65 -9.31 33.11
N GLY A 88 -2.56 -10.49 33.72
CA GLY A 88 -2.74 -10.66 35.17
C GLY A 88 -3.72 -11.78 35.56
N GLY A 89 -4.44 -12.38 34.61
CA GLY A 89 -5.25 -13.58 34.81
C GLY A 89 -6.42 -13.58 33.84
N GLY A 90 -6.42 -14.42 32.79
CA GLY A 90 -7.43 -14.43 31.72
C GLY A 90 -8.67 -15.27 32.02
N GLU A 91 -8.93 -15.58 33.29
CA GLU A 91 -10.07 -16.39 33.69
C GLU A 91 -11.38 -15.70 33.29
N GLY A 92 -12.30 -16.44 32.66
CA GLY A 92 -13.53 -15.89 32.08
C GLY A 92 -13.42 -15.39 30.63
N ALA A 93 -12.22 -15.30 30.05
CA ALA A 93 -12.07 -15.02 28.62
C ALA A 93 -12.46 -16.24 27.76
N PRO A 94 -12.94 -16.04 26.52
CA PRO A 94 -13.26 -17.13 25.61
C PRO A 94 -12.08 -18.09 25.43
N SER A 95 -12.34 -19.40 25.56
CA SER A 95 -11.31 -20.44 25.50
C SER A 95 -10.52 -20.45 24.19
N GLY A 96 -11.15 -20.06 23.07
CA GLY A 96 -10.48 -19.91 21.77
C GLY A 96 -9.45 -18.77 21.71
N LEU A 97 -9.61 -17.75 22.55
CA LEU A 97 -8.71 -16.61 22.66
C LEU A 97 -7.56 -16.89 23.62
N LEU A 98 -7.76 -17.76 24.62
CA LEU A 98 -6.76 -18.14 25.61
C LEU A 98 -5.71 -19.10 25.04
N GLY A 99 -4.51 -19.06 25.62
CA GLY A 99 -3.45 -19.99 25.27
C GLY A 99 -2.09 -19.60 25.82
N SER A 100 -1.08 -20.41 25.52
CA SER A 100 0.27 -20.28 26.08
C SER A 100 1.12 -19.14 25.50
N HIS A 101 0.64 -18.43 24.48
CA HIS A 101 1.42 -17.41 23.78
C HIS A 101 1.18 -16.01 24.37
N GLY A 102 2.08 -15.07 24.11
CA GLY A 102 1.96 -13.70 24.58
C GLY A 102 1.97 -13.55 26.11
N LYS A 103 2.83 -14.30 26.80
CA LYS A 103 2.87 -14.46 28.27
C LYS A 103 1.68 -15.24 28.85
N GLY A 104 1.22 -16.27 28.14
CA GLY A 104 0.12 -17.12 28.60
C GLY A 104 -1.25 -16.47 28.53
N THR A 105 -1.41 -15.42 27.73
CA THR A 105 -2.67 -14.64 27.65
C THR A 105 -3.43 -14.91 26.36
N THR A 106 -2.79 -15.44 25.31
CA THR A 106 -3.42 -15.59 24.00
C THR A 106 -3.09 -16.91 23.31
N SER A 107 -4.03 -17.40 22.50
CA SER A 107 -3.83 -18.54 21.60
C SER A 107 -2.79 -18.23 20.52
N LYS A 108 -2.09 -19.29 20.08
CA LYS A 108 -1.09 -19.25 19.00
C LYS A 108 -1.63 -18.59 17.73
N TYR A 109 -2.89 -18.90 17.39
CA TYR A 109 -3.55 -18.38 16.19
C TYR A 109 -3.62 -16.85 16.21
N TYR A 110 -4.24 -16.28 17.25
CA TYR A 110 -4.40 -14.83 17.40
C TYR A 110 -3.08 -14.11 17.60
N TYR A 111 -2.12 -14.76 18.28
CA TYR A 111 -0.79 -14.22 18.48
C TYR A 111 -0.08 -13.93 17.15
N TYR A 112 -0.03 -14.90 16.23
CA TYR A 112 0.65 -14.70 14.95
C TYR A 112 -0.18 -13.89 13.96
N MET A 113 -1.49 -14.15 13.86
CA MET A 113 -2.34 -13.51 12.86
C MET A 113 -2.30 -11.99 12.96
N TRP A 114 -2.43 -11.46 14.18
CA TRP A 114 -2.42 -10.02 14.38
C TRP A 114 -1.03 -9.41 14.30
N ARG A 115 0.00 -10.07 14.86
CA ARG A 115 1.38 -9.54 14.82
C ARG A 115 1.91 -9.42 13.40
N PHE A 116 1.65 -10.40 12.53
CA PHE A 116 2.01 -10.29 11.12
C PHE A 116 1.16 -9.25 10.39
N GLY A 117 -0.15 -9.20 10.65
CA GLY A 117 -1.03 -8.16 10.10
C GLY A 117 -0.56 -6.74 10.42
N TRP A 118 -0.12 -6.51 11.66
CA TRP A 118 0.46 -5.26 12.13
C TRP A 118 1.75 -4.89 11.35
N VAL A 119 2.67 -5.84 11.17
CA VAL A 119 3.91 -5.58 10.40
C VAL A 119 3.59 -5.24 8.94
N PHE A 120 2.71 -6.00 8.29
CA PHE A 120 2.34 -5.76 6.89
C PHE A 120 1.64 -4.40 6.71
N TYR A 121 0.85 -3.97 7.69
CA TYR A 121 0.23 -2.65 7.68
C TYR A 121 1.29 -1.52 7.70
N LEU A 122 2.34 -1.63 8.53
CA LEU A 122 3.42 -0.64 8.56
C LEU A 122 4.27 -0.64 7.29
N ILE A 123 4.58 -1.82 6.74
CA ILE A 123 5.29 -1.92 5.46
C ILE A 123 4.50 -1.21 4.37
N ALA A 124 3.19 -1.47 4.30
CA ALA A 124 2.29 -0.80 3.37
C ALA A 124 2.26 0.71 3.59
N LEU A 125 2.22 1.18 4.84
CA LEU A 125 2.21 2.61 5.17
C LEU A 125 3.47 3.31 4.64
N ILE A 126 4.64 2.75 4.92
CA ILE A 126 5.91 3.31 4.48
C ILE A 126 5.99 3.33 2.95
N ALA A 127 5.62 2.23 2.29
CA ALA A 127 5.58 2.16 0.83
C ALA A 127 4.61 3.19 0.22
N ASN A 128 3.45 3.41 0.86
CA ASN A 128 2.46 4.39 0.41
C ASN A 128 2.97 5.83 0.59
N VAL A 129 3.69 6.12 1.69
CA VAL A 129 4.37 7.42 1.90
C VAL A 129 5.42 7.66 0.81
N MET A 130 6.24 6.66 0.51
CA MET A 130 7.23 6.76 -0.59
C MET A 130 6.55 6.97 -1.95
N SER A 131 5.41 6.31 -2.19
CA SER A 131 4.62 6.56 -3.40
C SER A 131 4.08 7.99 -3.46
N PHE A 132 3.56 8.53 -2.35
CA PHE A 132 3.08 9.90 -2.29
C PHE A 132 4.18 10.92 -2.62
N LEU A 133 5.35 10.79 -1.98
CA LEU A 133 6.48 11.68 -2.22
C LEU A 133 6.99 11.61 -3.67
N THR A 134 7.04 10.41 -4.25
CA THR A 134 7.45 10.23 -5.65
C THR A 134 6.38 10.71 -6.64
N CYS A 135 5.09 10.63 -6.28
CA CYS A 135 3.99 11.14 -7.09
C CYS A 135 3.99 12.68 -7.15
N LEU A 136 4.40 13.37 -6.07
CA LEU A 136 4.60 14.83 -6.08
C LEU A 136 5.66 15.27 -7.11
N LEU A 137 6.67 14.43 -7.36
CA LEU A 137 7.74 14.69 -8.34
C LEU A 137 7.40 14.19 -9.76
N ALA A 138 6.27 13.48 -9.94
CA ALA A 138 5.86 12.89 -11.21
C ALA A 138 5.62 13.90 -12.36
N PRO A 139 5.14 15.14 -12.13
CA PRO A 139 5.02 16.13 -13.19
C PRO A 139 6.38 16.49 -13.83
N CYS A 140 7.46 16.41 -13.05
CA CYS A 140 8.79 16.81 -13.45
C CYS A 140 9.61 15.67 -14.08
N SER A 141 9.25 14.40 -13.87
CA SER A 141 10.04 13.26 -14.34
C SER A 141 9.22 12.02 -14.72
N ARG A 142 9.49 11.49 -15.93
CA ARG A 142 8.91 10.22 -16.39
C ARG A 142 9.38 9.02 -15.56
N LEU A 143 10.59 9.08 -15.03
CA LEU A 143 11.14 8.03 -14.17
C LEU A 143 10.41 8.00 -12.82
N ALA A 144 10.12 9.18 -12.26
CA ALA A 144 9.36 9.30 -11.01
C ALA A 144 7.97 8.65 -11.12
N SER A 145 7.29 8.82 -12.26
CA SER A 145 5.99 8.17 -12.51
C SER A 145 6.05 6.64 -12.55
N GLY A 146 7.15 6.05 -13.01
CA GLY A 146 7.33 4.59 -12.99
C GLY A 146 7.62 4.07 -11.58
N ILE A 147 8.48 4.79 -10.86
CA ILE A 147 8.86 4.47 -9.48
C ILE A 147 7.65 4.60 -8.53
N SER A 148 6.84 5.65 -8.68
CA SER A 148 5.64 5.85 -7.86
C SER A 148 4.63 4.73 -8.04
N GLY A 149 4.45 4.24 -9.28
CA GLY A 149 3.60 3.09 -9.61
C GLY A 149 4.08 1.80 -8.94
N PHE A 150 5.39 1.56 -8.92
CA PHE A 150 5.97 0.42 -8.20
C PHE A 150 5.70 0.50 -6.69
N PHE A 151 5.93 1.66 -6.07
CA PHE A 151 5.69 1.83 -4.63
C PHE A 151 4.21 1.67 -4.26
N VAL A 152 3.28 2.21 -5.05
CA VAL A 152 1.84 2.05 -4.78
C VAL A 152 1.38 0.61 -4.98
N ALA A 153 1.90 -0.10 -6.00
CA ALA A 153 1.59 -1.52 -6.19
C ALA A 153 2.14 -2.38 -5.04
N ASN A 154 3.36 -2.08 -4.57
CA ASN A 154 3.97 -2.74 -3.43
C ASN A 154 3.17 -2.46 -2.14
N ALA A 155 2.77 -1.20 -1.91
CA ALA A 155 1.94 -0.81 -0.78
C ALA A 155 0.61 -1.56 -0.81
N LEU A 156 -0.08 -1.58 -1.95
CA LEU A 156 -1.35 -2.27 -2.12
C LEU A 156 -1.24 -3.78 -1.84
N PHE A 157 -0.18 -4.43 -2.30
CA PHE A 157 0.06 -5.85 -2.03
C PHE A 157 0.13 -6.14 -0.52
N TRP A 158 1.03 -5.45 0.20
CA TRP A 158 1.19 -5.63 1.64
C TRP A 158 -0.08 -5.23 2.41
N PHE A 159 -0.75 -4.17 1.96
CA PHE A 159 -1.97 -3.70 2.60
C PHE A 159 -3.13 -4.67 2.44
N THR A 160 -3.23 -5.35 1.30
CA THR A 160 -4.24 -6.40 1.07
C THR A 160 -4.04 -7.56 2.04
N LEU A 161 -2.80 -7.97 2.28
CA LEU A 161 -2.48 -8.98 3.30
C LEU A 161 -2.82 -8.48 4.70
N ALA A 162 -2.45 -7.24 5.04
CA ALA A 162 -2.77 -6.65 6.34
C ALA A 162 -4.28 -6.56 6.59
N ALA A 163 -5.06 -6.07 5.62
CA ALA A 163 -6.50 -5.90 5.72
C ALA A 163 -7.24 -7.25 5.83
N SER A 164 -6.79 -8.27 5.10
CA SER A 164 -7.37 -9.62 5.19
C SER A 164 -7.06 -10.29 6.53
N LEU A 165 -5.82 -10.21 7.02
CA LEU A 165 -5.44 -10.73 8.35
C LEU A 165 -6.15 -10.01 9.49
N MET A 166 -6.25 -8.67 9.40
CA MET A 166 -7.04 -7.86 10.33
C MET A 166 -8.49 -8.35 10.36
N THR A 167 -9.10 -8.50 9.19
CA THR A 167 -10.50 -8.95 9.08
C THR A 167 -10.68 -10.34 9.69
N ALA A 168 -9.84 -11.31 9.31
CA ALA A 168 -9.90 -12.66 9.85
C ALA A 168 -9.74 -12.70 11.37
N THR A 169 -8.76 -11.95 11.91
CA THR A 169 -8.49 -11.91 13.35
C THR A 169 -9.67 -11.36 14.14
N PHE A 170 -10.16 -10.17 13.80
CA PHE A 170 -11.15 -9.48 14.62
C PHE A 170 -12.59 -9.97 14.39
N VAL A 171 -12.90 -10.50 13.20
CA VAL A 171 -14.19 -11.16 12.96
C VAL A 171 -14.27 -12.45 13.77
N LYS A 172 -13.23 -13.28 13.72
CA LYS A 172 -13.20 -14.54 14.48
C LYS A 172 -13.19 -14.29 15.98
N ALA A 173 -12.43 -13.30 16.45
CA ALA A 173 -12.43 -12.93 17.87
C ALA A 173 -13.80 -12.42 18.33
N ARG A 174 -14.51 -11.61 17.51
CA ARG A 174 -15.89 -11.19 17.81
C ARG A 174 -16.80 -12.40 18.00
N ASP A 175 -16.70 -13.38 17.12
CA ASP A 175 -17.56 -14.56 17.15
C ASP A 175 -17.24 -15.42 18.37
N ASP A 176 -15.96 -15.55 18.75
CA ASP A 176 -15.55 -16.22 19.99
C ASP A 176 -16.14 -15.52 21.23
N PHE A 177 -16.08 -14.18 21.31
CA PHE A 177 -16.72 -13.43 22.41
C PHE A 177 -18.24 -13.65 22.47
N ARG A 178 -18.91 -13.58 21.33
CA ARG A 178 -20.37 -13.77 21.24
C ARG A 178 -20.78 -15.20 21.62
N SER A 179 -20.00 -16.19 21.21
CA SER A 179 -20.23 -17.59 21.57
C SER A 179 -20.08 -17.85 23.08
N ASN A 180 -19.29 -17.02 23.76
CA ASN A 180 -19.09 -17.03 25.20
C ASN A 180 -20.14 -16.19 25.96
N GLY A 181 -21.19 -15.71 25.29
CA GLY A 181 -22.25 -14.89 25.89
C GLY A 181 -21.87 -13.42 26.15
N GLN A 182 -20.73 -12.96 25.63
CA GLN A 182 -20.27 -11.56 25.79
C GLN A 182 -20.69 -10.72 24.58
N ASP A 183 -21.16 -9.50 24.81
CA ASP A 183 -21.45 -8.58 23.70
C ASP A 183 -20.13 -8.11 23.07
N ALA A 184 -20.02 -8.31 21.76
CA ALA A 184 -18.86 -7.92 20.98
C ALA A 184 -19.27 -7.33 19.63
N SER A 185 -18.61 -6.23 19.27
CA SER A 185 -18.87 -5.46 18.07
C SER A 185 -17.57 -5.08 17.39
N ILE A 186 -17.55 -5.19 16.06
CA ILE A 186 -16.42 -4.73 15.24
C ILE A 186 -16.50 -3.21 15.13
N GLY A 187 -15.35 -2.54 15.18
CA GLY A 187 -15.32 -1.10 14.98
C GLY A 187 -15.46 -0.74 13.50
N ARG A 188 -16.66 -0.26 13.16
CA ARG A 188 -17.05 0.17 11.81
C ARG A 188 -16.09 1.19 11.19
N TYR A 189 -15.51 2.09 11.98
CA TYR A 189 -14.61 3.12 11.48
C TYR A 189 -13.24 2.57 11.11
N ALA A 190 -12.61 1.74 11.96
CA ALA A 190 -11.31 1.17 11.62
C ALA A 190 -11.40 0.26 10.39
N PHE A 191 -12.46 -0.55 10.29
CA PHE A 191 -12.69 -1.38 9.11
C PHE A 191 -13.01 -0.55 7.86
N GLY A 192 -13.86 0.48 8.00
CA GLY A 192 -14.20 1.39 6.91
C GLY A 192 -12.98 2.18 6.41
N PHE A 193 -12.13 2.66 7.31
CA PHE A 193 -10.91 3.38 6.95
C PHE A 193 -9.89 2.44 6.31
N THR A 194 -9.69 1.22 6.82
CA THR A 194 -8.78 0.24 6.20
C THR A 194 -9.25 -0.14 4.79
N TRP A 195 -10.50 -0.58 4.61
CA TRP A 195 -10.99 -0.96 3.28
C TRP A 195 -11.17 0.24 2.34
N GLY A 196 -11.50 1.42 2.89
CA GLY A 196 -11.54 2.67 2.13
C GLY A 196 -10.16 3.10 1.63
N ALA A 197 -9.13 3.00 2.48
CA ALA A 197 -7.75 3.24 2.08
C ALA A 197 -7.30 2.25 0.99
N TRP A 198 -7.68 0.98 1.13
CA TRP A 198 -7.40 -0.06 0.15
C TRP A 198 -8.04 0.27 -1.20
N ALA A 199 -9.32 0.63 -1.21
CA ALA A 199 -10.05 1.00 -2.42
C ALA A 199 -9.44 2.23 -3.10
N ALA A 200 -9.08 3.25 -2.31
CA ALA A 200 -8.40 4.44 -2.82
C ALA A 200 -7.05 4.11 -3.45
N MET A 201 -6.22 3.27 -2.80
CA MET A 201 -4.95 2.80 -3.37
C MET A 201 -5.15 1.95 -4.64
N PHE A 202 -6.15 1.06 -4.65
CA PHE A 202 -6.48 0.24 -5.80
C PHE A 202 -6.88 1.11 -7.00
N LEU A 203 -7.78 2.08 -6.80
CA LEU A 203 -8.19 3.02 -7.85
C LEU A 203 -7.01 3.90 -8.31
N ALA A 204 -6.18 4.38 -7.38
CA ALA A 204 -4.98 5.14 -7.73
C ALA A 204 -4.04 4.32 -8.63
N THR A 205 -3.85 3.03 -8.29
CA THR A 205 -3.06 2.07 -9.07
C THR A 205 -3.63 1.94 -10.48
N VAL A 206 -4.92 1.67 -10.62
CA VAL A 206 -5.61 1.55 -11.92
C VAL A 206 -5.42 2.81 -12.76
N PHE A 207 -5.65 4.00 -12.19
CA PHE A 207 -5.49 5.26 -12.92
C PHE A 207 -4.04 5.53 -13.35
N LEU A 208 -3.04 5.17 -12.54
CA LEU A 208 -1.64 5.29 -12.91
C LEU A 208 -1.28 4.35 -14.09
N PHE A 209 -1.75 3.09 -14.06
CA PHE A 209 -1.51 2.14 -15.14
C PHE A 209 -2.23 2.52 -16.44
N LEU A 210 -3.48 2.97 -16.37
CA LEU A 210 -4.22 3.48 -17.53
C LEU A 210 -3.56 4.73 -18.13
N GLY A 211 -3.06 5.64 -17.28
CA GLY A 211 -2.32 6.83 -17.72
C GLY A 211 -1.00 6.54 -18.42
N CYS A 212 -0.30 5.47 -18.03
CA CYS A 212 0.89 4.98 -18.71
C CYS A 212 0.56 4.32 -20.06
N GLY A 213 -0.51 3.51 -20.13
CA GLY A 213 -0.96 2.82 -21.35
C GLY A 213 -1.46 3.77 -22.44
N ALA A 214 -2.23 4.80 -22.07
CA ALA A 214 -2.75 5.78 -23.02
C ALA A 214 -1.64 6.66 -23.66
N GLY A 215 -0.53 6.90 -22.95
CA GLY A 215 0.61 7.66 -23.46
C GLY A 215 1.43 6.91 -24.51
N GLY A 216 1.60 5.59 -24.35
CA GLY A 216 2.40 4.74 -25.26
C GLY A 216 1.75 4.52 -26.63
N SER A 217 0.41 4.49 -26.68
CA SER A 217 -0.36 4.34 -27.93
C SER A 217 -0.19 5.56 -28.86
N SER A 218 -0.22 6.78 -28.31
CA SER A 218 -0.10 8.01 -29.13
C SER A 218 1.29 8.16 -29.76
N SER A 219 2.37 7.86 -29.02
CA SER A 219 3.73 7.94 -29.55
C SER A 219 4.00 6.88 -30.62
N ARG A 220 3.38 5.70 -30.51
CA ARG A 220 3.47 4.65 -31.54
C ARG A 220 2.67 5.01 -32.81
N LYS A 221 1.55 5.73 -32.67
CA LYS A 221 0.75 6.20 -33.80
C LYS A 221 1.44 7.36 -34.53
N GLU A 222 2.08 8.27 -33.79
CA GLU A 222 2.78 9.43 -34.33
C GLU A 222 4.10 9.04 -35.04
N ARG A 223 4.87 8.08 -34.48
CA ARG A 223 6.03 7.50 -35.18
C ARG A 223 5.66 6.72 -36.45
N ARG A 224 4.42 6.24 -36.57
CA ARG A 224 3.94 5.56 -37.77
C ARG A 224 3.50 6.55 -38.85
N SER A 225 3.04 7.74 -38.48
CA SER A 225 2.69 8.80 -39.44
C SER A 225 3.90 9.60 -39.95
N THR A 226 4.96 9.76 -39.18
CA THR A 226 6.18 10.46 -39.66
C THR A 226 6.99 9.63 -40.67
N VAL A 227 6.83 8.31 -40.67
CA VAL A 227 7.50 7.41 -41.65
C VAL A 227 6.77 7.37 -43.00
N ILE A 228 5.54 7.90 -43.10
CA ILE A 228 4.75 7.85 -44.35
C ILE A 228 5.01 9.07 -45.28
N ASN A 229 5.65 10.13 -44.79
CA ASN A 229 5.98 11.32 -45.60
C ASN A 229 7.42 11.33 -46.17
N GLY A 230 8.14 10.21 -46.08
CA GLY A 230 9.42 10.01 -46.75
C GLY A 230 9.20 9.24 -48.06
N ASN A 231 9.32 9.96 -49.17
CA ASN A 231 9.23 9.49 -50.55
C ASN A 231 10.02 8.17 -50.80
N GLY A 232 9.40 7.16 -51.42
CA GLY A 232 10.12 6.07 -52.10
C GLY A 232 9.62 4.63 -51.89
N THR A 233 8.83 4.16 -52.86
CA THR A 233 8.82 2.81 -53.48
C THR A 233 8.55 1.55 -52.62
N THR A 234 7.42 0.89 -52.96
CA THR A 234 7.20 -0.58 -53.06
C THR A 234 7.90 -1.50 -52.06
N ASP A 235 7.15 -2.09 -51.13
CA ASP A 235 6.61 -3.45 -51.31
C ASP A 235 5.87 -3.95 -50.06
N ARG A 236 4.80 -4.72 -50.32
CA ARG A 236 4.08 -5.50 -49.32
C ARG A 236 4.93 -6.68 -48.89
N GLU A 237 5.37 -6.72 -47.63
CA GLU A 237 5.55 -8.00 -46.95
C GLU A 237 5.41 -7.88 -45.42
N VAL A 238 4.67 -8.84 -44.86
CA VAL A 238 4.33 -8.96 -43.45
C VAL A 238 5.56 -9.49 -42.70
N SER A 239 6.33 -8.60 -42.08
CA SER A 239 7.45 -9.00 -41.20
C SER A 239 7.01 -8.95 -39.73
N MET A 240 6.52 -10.08 -39.23
CA MET A 240 5.99 -10.29 -37.87
C MET A 240 7.06 -10.73 -36.86
N PHE A 241 8.35 -10.50 -37.11
CA PHE A 241 9.44 -10.86 -36.18
C PHE A 241 10.63 -9.90 -36.30
N ARG A 242 10.68 -8.87 -35.46
CA ARG A 242 11.90 -8.08 -35.24
C ARG A 242 12.40 -8.29 -33.81
N ARG A 243 13.37 -9.22 -33.66
CA ARG A 243 14.15 -9.39 -32.43
C ARG A 243 14.80 -8.06 -32.06
N ASN A 244 14.47 -7.54 -30.88
CA ASN A 244 15.19 -6.43 -30.27
C ASN A 244 16.62 -6.89 -29.96
N ARG A 245 17.59 -6.49 -30.78
CA ARG A 245 19.01 -6.59 -30.47
C ARG A 245 19.31 -5.53 -29.40
N SER A 246 19.60 -5.96 -28.19
CA SER A 246 20.06 -5.11 -27.09
C SER A 246 21.36 -4.43 -27.48
N LYS A 247 21.36 -3.10 -27.60
CA LYS A 247 22.60 -2.31 -27.58
C LYS A 247 22.91 -2.00 -26.11
N ARG A 248 23.77 -2.82 -25.51
CA ARG A 248 24.49 -2.48 -24.28
C ARG A 248 25.56 -1.43 -24.63
N SER A 249 25.47 -0.26 -24.03
CA SER A 249 26.52 0.75 -24.07
C SER A 249 27.61 0.43 -23.05
N ALA A 250 28.83 0.20 -23.50
CA ALA A 250 30.08 0.28 -22.75
C ALA A 250 31.18 0.59 -23.78
N ARG A 251 31.62 1.85 -23.93
CA ARG A 251 32.71 2.55 -23.20
C ARG A 251 34.11 1.95 -23.50
N GLY A 252 34.92 2.74 -24.23
CA GLY A 252 36.37 2.56 -24.50
C GLY A 252 36.71 3.03 -25.93
N SER A 253 37.07 4.29 -26.18
CA SER A 253 38.37 5.00 -26.01
C SER A 253 39.40 4.69 -27.12
N PHE A 254 39.99 5.78 -27.67
CA PHE A 254 41.13 5.87 -28.62
C PHE A 254 40.76 5.65 -30.12
N ILE A 255 41.09 6.49 -31.11
CA ILE A 255 41.94 7.69 -31.28
C ILE A 255 41.33 8.47 -32.46
N ASP A 256 41.03 9.75 -32.26
CA ASP A 256 41.05 10.74 -33.33
C ASP A 256 42.51 11.14 -33.55
N ASN A 257 43.00 11.04 -34.78
CA ASN A 257 44.13 11.85 -35.20
C ASN A 257 43.83 12.42 -36.58
N GLU A 258 43.31 13.64 -36.57
CA GLU A 258 43.33 14.55 -37.69
C GLU A 258 44.76 14.83 -38.17
N SER A 259 44.84 15.16 -39.46
CA SER A 259 45.63 16.26 -40.02
C SER A 259 46.94 15.92 -40.76
N GLN A 260 46.93 16.41 -42.02
CA GLN A 260 48.04 16.67 -42.95
C GLN A 260 48.57 15.43 -43.69
N ARG A 261 48.66 15.40 -45.03
CA ARG A 261 49.08 16.45 -45.96
C ARG A 261 48.82 15.99 -47.41
N ARG A 262 48.11 16.82 -48.20
CA ARG A 262 48.44 17.33 -49.57
C ARG A 262 48.94 16.29 -50.62
N VAL A 263 48.39 16.17 -51.84
CA VAL A 263 48.35 17.14 -52.96
C VAL A 263 47.48 16.53 -54.09
N LYS A 264 46.62 17.35 -54.72
CA LYS A 264 45.98 17.11 -56.04
C LYS A 264 47.06 17.09 -57.14
N ASP A 265 46.91 16.27 -58.17
CA ASP A 265 46.90 16.77 -59.56
C ASP A 265 46.42 15.68 -60.54
N GLU A 266 45.51 16.09 -61.42
CA GLU A 266 45.10 15.41 -62.65
C GLU A 266 46.11 15.71 -63.78
N TYR A 267 46.03 14.91 -64.85
CA TYR A 267 46.61 15.03 -66.20
C TYR A 267 48.01 14.42 -66.46
N ALA A 268 48.00 13.20 -67.01
CA ALA A 268 48.63 12.83 -68.29
C ALA A 268 48.01 11.51 -68.81
#